data_AF-A0A0W1DHT8-F1
#
_entry.id   AF-A0A0W1DHT8-F1
#
_cell.length_a   1.000
_cell.length_b   1.000
_cell.length_c   1.000
_cell.angle_alpha   90.00
_cell.angle_beta   90.00
_cell.angle_gamma   90.00
#
_symmetry.space_group_name_H-M   'P 1'
#
loop_
_entity.id
_entity.type
_entity.pdbx_description
1 polymer ?
#
loop_
_entity_poly.entity_id
_entity_poly.type
_entity_poly.pdbx_seq_one_letter_code
_entity_poly.pdbx_strand_id
1 'polypeptide(L)'
;MPKYPNAIDRAEEMETLRAALAIVRTAGIELDEKAPVLPAKCAHYLIAADADLLIVPTESSAVGDHHAVEDIMGLSRCDALMVYVARPGTGKNRAVVDIGIHGLVPVWHREYRLCLIDRVLHFVPDRDASKPAFKLTRRGLKQAADFDALSAEGI
;
A
#
# COMPACT_ATOMS: atom_id res chain seq x y z
N MET A 1 29.31 2.17 -9.67
CA MET A 1 27.85 2.22 -9.50
C MET A 1 27.25 2.81 -10.76
N PRO A 2 26.34 2.12 -11.48
CA PRO A 2 25.66 2.74 -12.61
C PRO A 2 24.81 3.89 -12.07
N LYS A 3 25.04 5.09 -12.58
CA LYS A 3 24.43 6.35 -12.12
C LYS A 3 22.99 6.55 -12.62
N TYR A 4 22.43 5.56 -13.33
CA TYR A 4 21.14 5.66 -14.00
C TYR A 4 20.39 4.33 -13.92
N PRO A 5 19.08 4.36 -13.58
CA PRO A 5 18.22 3.19 -13.65
C PRO A 5 18.25 2.62 -15.07
N ASN A 6 18.41 1.31 -15.18
CA ASN A 6 18.39 0.62 -16.46
C ASN A 6 16.92 0.52 -16.98
N ALA A 7 16.72 0.05 -18.20
CA ALA A 7 15.38 0.01 -18.81
C ALA A 7 14.40 -0.93 -18.07
N ILE A 8 14.91 -1.96 -17.39
CA ILE A 8 14.13 -2.91 -16.59
C ILE A 8 13.66 -2.22 -15.31
N ASP A 9 14.57 -1.52 -14.62
CA ASP A 9 14.25 -0.78 -13.38
C ASP A 9 13.12 0.24 -13.63
N ARG A 10 13.23 1.03 -14.70
CA ARG A 10 12.19 2.00 -15.09
C ARG A 10 10.85 1.35 -15.45
N ALA A 11 10.89 0.16 -16.06
CA ALA A 11 9.68 -0.57 -16.40
C ALA A 11 8.99 -1.09 -15.13
N GLU A 12 9.77 -1.53 -14.13
CA GLU A 12 9.27 -1.96 -12.83
C GLU A 12 8.71 -0.77 -12.01
N GLU A 13 9.42 0.36 -11.95
CA GLU A 13 8.92 1.61 -11.35
C GLU A 13 7.58 2.03 -11.97
N MET A 14 7.46 1.97 -13.30
CA MET A 14 6.21 2.34 -13.98
C MET A 14 5.09 1.32 -13.74
N GLU A 15 5.39 0.03 -13.67
CA GLU A 15 4.41 -1.03 -13.38
C GLU A 15 3.86 -0.90 -11.95
N THR A 16 4.74 -0.66 -10.98
CA THR A 16 4.40 -0.48 -9.56
C THR A 16 3.62 0.81 -9.34
N LEU A 17 4.01 1.92 -9.97
CA LEU A 17 3.24 3.17 -9.94
C LEU A 17 1.84 3.00 -10.55
N ARG A 18 1.72 2.28 -11.67
CA ARG A 18 0.41 1.97 -12.27
C ARG A 18 -0.47 1.13 -11.33
N ALA A 19 0.11 0.16 -10.64
CA ALA A 19 -0.60 -0.64 -9.65
C ALA A 19 -1.09 0.23 -8.47
N ALA A 20 -0.22 1.11 -7.93
CA ALA A 20 -0.57 2.05 -6.87
C ALA A 20 -1.71 3.01 -7.30
N LEU A 21 -1.63 3.57 -8.50
CA LEU A 21 -2.69 4.44 -9.03
C LEU A 21 -4.00 3.69 -9.27
N ALA A 22 -3.95 2.42 -9.67
CA ALA A 22 -5.14 1.59 -9.81
C ALA A 22 -5.83 1.36 -8.46
N ILE A 23 -5.07 1.09 -7.39
CA ILE A 23 -5.58 0.98 -6.01
C ILE A 23 -6.32 2.24 -5.60
N VAL A 24 -5.68 3.40 -5.76
CA VAL A 24 -6.25 4.71 -5.42
C VAL A 24 -7.57 4.95 -6.17
N ARG A 25 -7.57 4.73 -7.48
CA ARG A 25 -8.76 4.91 -8.33
C ARG A 25 -9.89 3.97 -7.94
N THR A 26 -9.59 2.69 -7.71
CA THR A 26 -10.59 1.68 -7.31
C THR A 26 -11.19 2.01 -5.94
N ALA A 27 -10.38 2.50 -4.99
CA ALA A 27 -10.86 2.91 -3.68
C ALA A 27 -11.59 4.27 -3.70
N GLY A 28 -11.51 5.02 -4.81
CA GLY A 28 -12.05 6.38 -4.92
C GLY A 28 -11.37 7.36 -3.96
N ILE A 29 -10.08 7.17 -3.71
CA ILE A 29 -9.27 8.05 -2.88
C ILE A 29 -8.84 9.26 -3.70
N GLU A 30 -8.96 10.43 -3.10
CA GLU A 30 -8.44 11.68 -3.66
C GLU A 30 -6.99 11.85 -3.21
N LEU A 31 -6.11 12.10 -4.18
CA LEU A 31 -4.70 12.38 -3.90
C LEU A 31 -4.53 13.87 -3.70
N ASP A 32 -3.69 14.24 -2.74
CA ASP A 32 -3.27 15.61 -2.58
C ASP A 32 -2.33 15.99 -3.73
N GLU A 33 -2.82 16.87 -4.61
CA GLU A 33 -2.03 17.42 -5.71
C GLU A 33 -1.02 18.48 -5.20
N LYS A 34 -1.23 19.02 -4.00
CA LYS A 34 -0.27 19.88 -3.32
C LYS A 34 0.68 18.98 -2.57
N ALA A 35 1.80 18.64 -3.20
CA ALA A 35 2.83 17.84 -2.58
C ALA A 35 3.09 18.33 -1.14
N PRO A 36 2.86 17.49 -0.11
CA PRO A 36 3.45 17.75 1.20
C PRO A 36 4.94 17.98 1.00
N VAL A 37 5.56 18.79 1.86
CA VAL A 37 7.01 19.03 1.83
C VAL A 37 7.73 17.75 2.27
N LEU A 38 7.65 16.71 1.44
CA LEU A 38 8.38 15.47 1.62
C LEU A 38 9.82 15.67 1.15
N PRO A 39 10.79 14.98 1.78
CA PRO A 39 12.14 14.92 1.25
C PRO A 39 12.13 14.50 -0.24
N ALA A 40 13.00 15.08 -1.06
CA ALA A 40 13.05 14.81 -2.51
C ALA A 40 13.17 13.30 -2.86
N LYS A 41 13.76 12.51 -1.95
CA LYS A 41 13.84 11.04 -2.05
C LYS A 41 12.48 10.33 -2.06
N CYS A 42 11.42 10.98 -1.56
CA CYS A 42 10.07 10.46 -1.44
C CYS A 42 9.11 11.09 -2.46
N ALA A 43 9.60 11.76 -3.51
CA ALA A 43 8.77 12.48 -4.48
C ALA A 43 7.80 11.58 -5.28
N HIS A 44 8.01 10.27 -5.26
CA HIS A 44 7.14 9.27 -5.90
C HIS A 44 6.03 8.76 -4.97
N TYR A 45 6.03 9.18 -3.70
CA TYR A 45 4.98 8.81 -2.76
C TYR A 45 3.70 9.58 -3.10
N LEU A 46 2.57 8.88 -3.09
CA LEU A 46 1.26 9.47 -3.30
C LEU A 46 0.64 9.70 -1.92
N ILE A 47 0.25 10.93 -1.62
CA ILE A 47 -0.39 11.26 -0.34
C ILE A 47 -1.89 11.44 -0.56
N ALA A 48 -2.68 10.82 0.30
CA ALA A 48 -4.11 11.01 0.41
C ALA A 48 -4.41 11.57 1.80
N ALA A 49 -4.35 12.89 1.92
CA ALA A 49 -4.46 13.59 3.21
C ALA A 49 -5.81 13.32 3.89
N ASP A 50 -6.91 13.36 3.15
CA ASP A 50 -8.27 13.11 3.68
C ASP A 50 -8.50 11.65 4.14
N ALA A 51 -7.58 10.76 3.76
CA ALA A 51 -7.63 9.34 4.08
C ALA A 51 -6.55 8.95 5.12
N ASP A 52 -5.78 9.92 5.63
CA ASP A 52 -4.61 9.70 6.48
C ASP A 52 -3.71 8.58 5.94
N LEU A 53 -3.48 8.58 4.62
CA LEU A 53 -2.87 7.46 3.91
C LEU A 53 -1.72 7.89 3.00
N LEU A 54 -0.62 7.17 3.12
CA LEU A 54 0.53 7.23 2.23
C LEU A 54 0.53 6.00 1.32
N ILE A 55 0.64 6.20 0.01
CA ILE A 55 0.81 5.10 -0.94
C ILE A 55 2.23 5.19 -1.51
N VAL A 56 3.01 4.13 -1.30
CA VAL A 56 4.44 4.05 -1.63
C VAL A 56 4.64 3.00 -2.72
N PRO A 57 4.71 3.39 -4.01
CA PRO A 57 5.19 2.50 -5.04
C PRO A 57 6.65 2.14 -4.75
N THR A 58 6.99 0.85 -4.71
CA THR A 58 8.36 0.39 -4.47
C THR A 58 8.73 -0.74 -5.42
N GLU A 59 10.01 -0.81 -5.75
CA GLU A 59 10.61 -1.96 -6.43
C GLU A 59 10.58 -3.19 -5.53
N SER A 60 10.52 -4.36 -6.15
CA SER A 60 10.57 -5.66 -5.46
C SER A 60 11.88 -5.87 -4.69
N SER A 61 12.97 -5.27 -5.15
CA SER A 61 14.30 -5.30 -4.54
C SER A 61 14.38 -4.55 -3.20
N ALA A 62 13.52 -3.54 -3.01
CA ALA A 62 13.44 -2.71 -1.82
C ALA A 62 12.36 -3.17 -0.82
N VAL A 63 11.69 -4.30 -1.13
CA VAL A 63 10.68 -4.91 -0.23
C VAL A 63 11.36 -5.32 1.07
N GLY A 64 11.02 -4.62 2.14
CA GLY A 64 11.58 -4.83 3.48
C GLY A 64 12.40 -3.66 4.02
N ASP A 65 12.72 -2.64 3.20
CA ASP A 65 13.25 -1.36 3.68
C ASP A 65 12.11 -0.44 4.13
N HIS A 66 11.51 -0.82 5.26
CA HIS A 66 10.37 -0.11 5.83
C HIS A 66 10.78 1.17 6.55
N HIS A 67 12.04 1.32 6.94
CA HIS A 67 12.52 2.44 7.75
C HIS A 67 12.34 3.81 7.08
N ALA A 68 12.65 3.91 5.78
CA ALA A 68 12.46 5.16 5.05
C ALA A 68 10.97 5.58 5.01
N VAL A 69 10.06 4.60 5.00
CA VAL A 69 8.61 4.84 5.02
C VAL A 69 8.14 5.19 6.43
N GLU A 70 8.66 4.52 7.46
CA GLU A 70 8.35 4.78 8.88
C GLU A 70 8.62 6.24 9.28
N ASP A 71 9.76 6.79 8.85
CA ASP A 71 10.10 8.20 9.09
C ASP A 71 9.01 9.13 8.52
N ILE A 72 8.55 8.85 7.29
CA ILE A 72 7.52 9.65 6.63
C ILE A 72 6.17 9.46 7.28
N MET A 73 5.79 8.22 7.63
CA MET A 73 4.58 7.93 8.39
C MET A 73 4.56 8.70 9.71
N GLY A 74 5.70 8.80 10.41
CA GLY A 74 5.83 9.57 11.64
C GLY A 74 5.61 11.07 11.43
N LEU A 75 6.16 11.63 10.35
CA LEU A 75 6.00 13.05 10.00
C LEU A 75 4.59 13.40 9.53
N SER A 76 3.99 12.55 8.69
CA SER A 76 2.66 12.78 8.11
C SER A 76 1.51 12.28 8.98
N ARG A 77 1.80 11.43 9.98
CA ARG A 77 0.80 10.73 10.81
C ARG A 77 -0.16 9.87 9.99
N CYS A 78 0.32 9.35 8.86
CA CYS A 78 -0.47 8.51 7.95
C CYS A 78 -0.13 7.03 8.11
N ASP A 79 -1.12 6.17 7.90
CA ASP A 79 -0.88 4.76 7.54
C ASP A 79 -0.18 4.69 6.18
N ALA A 80 0.45 3.57 5.86
CA ALA A 80 1.17 3.35 4.62
C ALA A 80 0.71 2.08 3.88
N LEU A 81 0.56 2.19 2.56
CA LEU A 81 0.46 1.07 1.63
C LEU A 81 1.70 1.07 0.75
N MET A 82 2.63 0.15 1.02
CA MET A 82 3.79 -0.06 0.20
C MET A 82 3.46 -1.09 -0.89
N VAL A 83 3.42 -0.64 -2.14
CA VAL A 83 2.89 -1.39 -3.29
C VAL A 83 4.03 -1.81 -4.20
N TYR A 84 4.12 -3.11 -4.49
CA TYR A 84 5.11 -3.66 -5.41
C TYR A 84 4.49 -4.74 -6.30
N VAL A 85 5.16 -5.07 -7.40
CA VAL A 85 4.73 -6.15 -8.30
C VAL A 85 5.62 -7.36 -8.08
N ALA A 86 5.06 -8.40 -7.48
CA ALA A 86 5.74 -9.67 -7.32
C ALA A 86 5.78 -10.42 -8.67
N ARG A 87 6.98 -10.92 -9.03
CA ARG A 87 7.25 -11.69 -10.25
C ARG A 87 7.66 -13.13 -9.89
N PRO A 88 6.71 -14.02 -9.56
CA PRO A 88 7.05 -15.41 -9.26
C PRO A 88 7.64 -16.07 -10.52
N GLY A 89 8.76 -16.80 -10.37
CA GLY A 89 9.42 -17.50 -11.49
C GLY A 89 8.52 -18.48 -12.25
N THR A 90 7.45 -18.94 -11.61
CA THR A 90 6.34 -19.69 -12.22
C THR A 90 5.02 -19.04 -11.80
N GLY A 91 4.47 -18.14 -12.60
CA GLY A 91 3.18 -17.51 -12.34
C GLY A 91 2.97 -16.20 -13.09
N LYS A 92 1.77 -15.62 -12.95
CA LYS A 92 1.50 -14.26 -13.43
C LYS A 92 2.03 -13.24 -12.43
N ASN A 93 2.58 -12.14 -12.95
CA ASN A 93 2.89 -10.96 -12.14
C ASN A 93 1.64 -10.54 -11.37
N ARG A 94 1.81 -10.16 -10.11
CA ARG A 94 0.71 -9.68 -9.27
C ARG A 94 1.17 -8.53 -8.39
N ALA A 95 0.28 -7.56 -8.19
CA ALA A 95 0.49 -6.53 -7.19
C ALA A 95 0.38 -7.14 -5.78
N VAL A 96 1.28 -6.75 -4.90
CA VAL A 96 1.35 -7.12 -3.50
C VAL A 96 1.49 -5.84 -2.69
N VAL A 97 0.93 -5.85 -1.49
CA VAL A 97 0.94 -4.69 -0.60
C VAL A 97 1.52 -5.10 0.76
N ASP A 98 2.49 -4.33 1.24
CA ASP A 98 2.84 -4.27 2.65
C ASP A 98 2.09 -3.09 3.27
N ILE A 99 1.52 -3.31 4.45
CA ILE A 99 0.64 -2.36 5.12
C ILE A 99 1.31 -1.91 6.41
N GLY A 100 1.63 -0.62 6.51
CA GLY A 100 2.13 0.01 7.72
C GLY A 100 0.99 0.73 8.43
N ILE A 101 0.77 0.41 9.71
CA ILE A 101 -0.18 1.12 10.57
C ILE A 101 0.60 2.13 11.42
N HIS A 102 0.19 3.40 11.36
CA HIS A 102 0.78 4.46 12.17
C HIS A 102 0.42 4.28 13.65
N GLY A 103 1.35 4.67 14.52
CA GLY A 103 1.21 4.61 15.96
C GLY A 103 2.48 5.09 16.66
N LEU A 104 2.58 4.88 17.98
CA LEU A 104 3.81 5.19 18.74
C LEU A 104 5.02 4.42 18.19
N VAL A 105 4.79 3.19 17.74
CA VAL A 105 5.72 2.37 16.98
C VAL A 105 4.95 1.83 15.79
N PRO A 106 5.33 2.14 14.53
CA PRO A 106 4.65 1.62 13.36
C PRO A 106 4.64 0.09 13.33
N VAL A 107 3.50 -0.48 12.92
CA VAL A 107 3.34 -1.94 12.79
C VAL A 107 3.20 -2.29 11.32
N TRP A 108 4.02 -3.24 10.85
CA TRP A 108 4.02 -3.69 9.46
C TRP A 108 3.38 -5.07 9.27
N HIS A 109 2.42 -5.12 8.37
CA HIS A 109 1.75 -6.33 7.92
C HIS A 109 2.15 -6.61 6.47
N ARG A 110 2.94 -7.68 6.28
CA ARG A 110 3.58 -7.98 4.99
C ARG A 110 2.79 -8.95 4.12
N GLU A 111 2.96 -8.80 2.81
CA GLU A 111 2.50 -9.70 1.75
C GLU A 111 0.98 -9.87 1.66
N TYR A 112 0.28 -8.77 1.42
CA TYR A 112 -1.17 -8.78 1.20
C TYR A 112 -1.53 -8.81 -0.28
N ARG A 113 -2.52 -9.65 -0.59
CA ARG A 113 -3.17 -9.68 -1.90
C ARG A 113 -4.35 -8.74 -1.94
N LEU A 114 -4.56 -8.14 -3.11
CA LEU A 114 -5.72 -7.32 -3.39
C LEU A 114 -6.91 -8.17 -3.82
N CYS A 115 -8.08 -7.91 -3.22
CA CYS A 115 -9.34 -8.54 -3.56
C CYS A 115 -10.43 -7.48 -3.68
N LEU A 116 -11.16 -7.45 -4.80
CA LEU A 116 -12.31 -6.57 -4.95
C LEU A 116 -13.58 -7.35 -4.57
N ILE A 117 -14.25 -6.95 -3.50
CA ILE A 117 -15.48 -7.59 -2.99
C ILE A 117 -16.52 -6.48 -2.82
N ASP A 118 -17.69 -6.63 -3.41
CA ASP A 118 -18.77 -5.62 -3.36
C ASP A 118 -18.32 -4.20 -3.69
N ARG A 119 -17.43 -4.07 -4.69
CA ARG A 119 -16.81 -2.81 -5.14
C ARG A 119 -15.91 -2.14 -4.08
N VAL A 120 -15.58 -2.82 -3.00
CA VAL A 120 -14.64 -2.37 -1.97
C VAL A 120 -13.34 -3.15 -2.11
N LEU A 121 -12.23 -2.43 -2.07
CA LEU A 121 -10.91 -3.04 -2.15
C LEU A 121 -10.52 -3.59 -0.77
N HIS A 122 -10.24 -4.88 -0.73
CA HIS A 122 -9.78 -5.60 0.44
C HIS A 122 -8.35 -6.06 0.26
N PHE A 123 -7.63 -6.12 1.37
CA PHE A 123 -6.30 -6.68 1.47
C PHE A 123 -6.38 -7.92 2.35
N VAL A 124 -6.06 -9.06 1.76
CA VAL A 124 -6.11 -10.38 2.44
C VAL A 124 -4.69 -10.93 2.52
N PRO A 125 -4.26 -11.46 3.68
CA PRO A 125 -2.93 -12.03 3.81
C PRO A 125 -2.72 -13.17 2.82
N ASP A 126 -1.57 -13.20 2.14
CA ASP A 126 -1.32 -14.19 1.09
C ASP A 126 -1.12 -15.61 1.66
N ARG A 127 -0.53 -15.71 2.86
CA ARG A 127 -0.06 -16.99 3.43
C ARG A 127 -0.49 -17.26 4.86
N ASP A 128 -0.83 -16.24 5.63
CA ASP A 128 -1.03 -16.34 7.08
C ASP A 128 -2.38 -15.75 7.48
N ALA A 129 -3.36 -16.64 7.67
CA ALA A 129 -4.72 -16.27 8.07
C ALA A 129 -4.83 -15.74 9.51
N SER A 130 -3.76 -15.81 10.32
CA SER A 130 -3.74 -15.20 11.65
C SER A 130 -3.56 -13.69 11.61
N LYS A 131 -3.08 -13.15 10.47
CA LYS A 131 -2.92 -11.71 10.29
C LYS A 131 -4.26 -11.05 9.96
N PRO A 132 -4.48 -9.80 10.41
CA PRO A 132 -5.72 -9.09 10.12
C PRO A 132 -5.88 -8.85 8.62
N ALA A 133 -7.10 -8.95 8.11
CA ALA A 133 -7.43 -8.38 6.80
C ALA A 133 -7.66 -6.87 6.92
N PHE A 134 -7.60 -6.16 5.80
CA PHE A 134 -7.89 -4.74 5.75
C PHE A 134 -8.86 -4.44 4.61
N LYS A 135 -9.61 -3.35 4.73
CA LYS A 135 -10.33 -2.74 3.60
C LYS A 135 -9.86 -1.32 3.40
N LEU A 136 -9.75 -0.93 2.14
CA LEU A 136 -9.47 0.43 1.75
C LEU A 136 -10.78 1.14 1.40
N THR A 137 -11.00 2.28 2.03
CA THR A 137 -12.15 3.14 1.79
C THR A 137 -11.68 4.53 1.39
N ARG A 138 -12.61 5.39 0.95
CA ARG A 138 -12.31 6.81 0.71
C ARG A 138 -11.79 7.55 1.94
N ARG A 139 -12.08 7.03 3.14
CA ARG A 139 -11.64 7.59 4.43
C ARG A 139 -10.39 6.91 4.99
N GLY A 140 -9.66 6.18 4.15
CA GLY A 140 -8.46 5.46 4.57
C GLY A 140 -8.67 3.98 4.85
N LEU A 141 -7.67 3.43 5.51
CA LEU A 141 -7.54 2.01 5.80
C LEU A 141 -8.36 1.62 7.02
N LYS A 142 -9.04 0.48 6.97
CA LYS A 142 -9.74 -0.08 8.13
C LYS A 142 -9.32 -1.52 8.35
N GLN A 143 -9.05 -1.87 9.60
CA GLN A 143 -8.69 -3.22 10.01
C GLN A 143 -9.94 -4.09 10.20
N ALA A 144 -9.80 -5.38 9.88
CA ALA A 144 -10.87 -6.35 9.90
C ALA A 144 -11.47 -6.73 11.27
N ALA A 145 -10.88 -6.31 12.39
CA ALA A 145 -11.49 -6.51 13.71
C ALA A 145 -12.89 -5.86 13.81
N ASP A 146 -13.20 -4.93 12.90
CA ASP A 146 -14.51 -4.29 12.75
C ASP A 146 -15.53 -5.09 11.87
N PHE A 147 -15.19 -6.28 11.39
CA PHE A 147 -16.09 -7.09 10.51
C PHE A 147 -16.94 -8.12 11.24
N ASP A 148 -16.76 -8.36 12.55
CA ASP A 148 -17.69 -9.22 13.32
C ASP A 148 -19.13 -8.66 13.33
N ALA A 149 -19.32 -7.40 12.93
CA ALA A 149 -20.63 -6.83 12.64
C ALA A 149 -21.26 -7.29 11.30
N LEU A 150 -20.55 -8.05 10.46
CA LEU A 150 -21.04 -8.60 9.18
C LEU A 150 -21.36 -10.11 9.23
N SER A 151 -21.21 -10.77 10.38
CA SER A 151 -21.62 -12.18 10.55
C SER A 151 -22.67 -12.42 11.63
N ALA A 152 -23.19 -11.39 12.29
CA ALA A 152 -24.14 -11.53 13.40
C ALA A 152 -25.55 -10.93 13.15
N GLU A 153 -25.82 -10.38 11.97
CA GLU A 153 -27.19 -10.10 11.52
C GLU A 153 -27.38 -10.62 10.11
N GLY A 154 -27.88 -11.85 9.99
CA GLY A 154 -28.31 -12.37 8.70
C GLY A 154 -28.26 -13.88 8.49
N ILE A 155 -28.62 -14.70 9.50
CA ILE A 155 -29.55 -15.84 9.35
C ILE A 155 -30.33 -15.97 10.65
#